data_AF-A0A1T4X5A6-F1
#
_entry.id   AF-A0A1T4X5A6-F1
#
_cell.length_a   1.000
_cell.length_b   1.000
_cell.length_c   1.000
_cell.angle_alpha   90.00
_cell.angle_beta   90.00
_cell.angle_gamma   90.00
#
_symmetry.space_group_name_H-M   'P 1'
#
loop_
_entity.id
_entity.type
_entity.pdbx_description
1 polymer ?
#
loop_
_entity_poly.entity_id
_entity_poly.type
_entity_poly.pdbx_seq_one_letter_code
_entity_poly.pdbx_strand_id
1 'polypeptide(L)'
;MDDGSRLFAIFKFPLSWGILRPHLEQMEGLKVTGFVTDGVTEGWLDFEYFGQRFSINDPLGEFYVFAEDGECPAFILGELMKHFRKLSPSA
;
A
#
# COMPACT_ATOMS: atom_id res chain seq x y z
N MET A 1 15.53 -0.35 -3.34
CA MET A 1 15.58 -0.77 -4.74
C MET A 1 16.35 0.30 -5.50
N ASP A 2 17.09 -0.05 -6.55
CA ASP A 2 17.89 0.91 -7.36
C ASP A 2 17.09 1.51 -8.53
N ASP A 3 15.76 1.33 -8.48
CA ASP A 3 14.81 1.75 -9.51
C ASP A 3 14.21 3.14 -9.26
N GLY A 4 14.67 3.83 -8.21
CA GLY A 4 14.15 5.14 -7.81
C GLY A 4 12.93 5.07 -6.89
N SER A 5 12.39 3.88 -6.60
CA SER A 5 11.27 3.73 -5.69
C SER A 5 11.67 3.93 -4.22
N ARG A 6 10.71 4.37 -3.41
CA ARG A 6 10.88 4.61 -1.97
C ARG A 6 9.92 3.78 -1.16
N LEU A 7 10.47 2.88 -0.35
CA LEU A 7 9.75 2.28 0.77
C LEU A 7 9.43 3.36 1.80
N PHE A 8 8.15 3.54 2.14
CA PHE A 8 7.74 4.55 3.12
C PHE A 8 6.89 4.01 4.27
N ALA A 9 6.35 2.79 4.14
CA ALA A 9 5.65 2.12 5.22
C ALA A 9 5.87 0.61 5.19
N ILE A 10 5.93 0.01 6.37
CA ILE A 10 5.85 -1.44 6.57
C ILE A 10 4.79 -1.66 7.64
N PHE A 11 3.84 -2.55 7.40
CA PHE A 11 2.88 -2.95 8.42
C PHE A 11 2.79 -4.45 8.58
N LYS A 12 2.71 -4.84 9.86
CA LYS A 12 2.63 -6.22 10.33
C LYS A 12 1.40 -6.34 11.22
N PHE A 13 0.35 -6.92 10.68
CA PHE A 13 -0.92 -7.12 11.37
C PHE A 13 -1.56 -8.39 10.80
N PRO A 14 -2.60 -8.97 11.41
CA PRO A 14 -3.43 -9.98 10.76
C PRO A 14 -4.27 -9.35 9.63
N LEU A 15 -3.62 -8.56 8.77
CA LEU A 15 -4.14 -8.00 7.54
C LEU A 15 -4.00 -9.07 6.48
N SER A 16 -5.08 -9.33 5.75
CA SER A 16 -5.06 -10.12 4.53
C SER A 16 -5.36 -9.19 3.35
N TRP A 17 -5.04 -9.63 2.15
CA TRP A 17 -5.49 -8.96 0.93
C TRP A 17 -7.01 -8.74 0.90
N GLY A 18 -7.78 -9.64 1.51
CA GLY A 18 -9.25 -9.51 1.64
C GLY A 18 -9.72 -8.36 2.53
N ILE A 19 -8.86 -7.79 3.38
CA ILE A 19 -9.17 -6.60 4.18
C ILE A 19 -8.53 -5.36 3.54
N LEU A 20 -7.25 -5.47 3.14
CA LEU A 20 -6.50 -4.33 2.63
C LEU A 20 -7.08 -3.79 1.32
N ARG A 21 -7.37 -4.68 0.36
CA ARG A 21 -7.82 -4.26 -0.97
C ARG A 21 -9.18 -3.56 -0.92
N PRO A 22 -10.23 -4.11 -0.26
CA PRO A 22 -11.51 -3.40 -0.16
C PRO A 22 -11.40 -2.04 0.54
N HIS A 23 -10.51 -1.91 1.53
CA HIS A 23 -10.27 -0.62 2.19
C HIS A 23 -9.67 0.41 1.22
N LEU A 24 -8.68 0.01 0.43
CA LEU A 24 -8.09 0.86 -0.60
C LEU A 24 -9.13 1.25 -1.67
N GLU A 25 -9.94 0.30 -2.15
CA GLU A 25 -11.00 0.55 -3.14
C GLU A 25 -12.09 1.52 -2.63
N GLN A 26 -12.24 1.69 -1.31
CA GLN A 26 -13.16 2.64 -0.70
C GLN A 26 -12.56 4.04 -0.46
N MET A 27 -11.26 4.22 -0.66
CA MET A 27 -10.60 5.51 -0.46
C MET A 27 -10.88 6.45 -1.63
N GLU A 28 -11.51 7.59 -1.34
CA GLU A 28 -11.74 8.63 -2.33
C GLU A 28 -10.41 9.09 -2.96
N GLY A 29 -10.38 9.12 -4.30
CA GLY A 29 -9.19 9.52 -5.06
C GLY A 29 -8.12 8.44 -5.21
N LEU A 30 -8.31 7.26 -4.60
CA LEU A 30 -7.46 6.10 -4.81
C LEU A 30 -8.03 5.20 -5.91
N LYS A 31 -7.17 4.72 -6.79
CA LYS A 31 -7.55 3.78 -7.85
C LYS A 31 -6.59 2.61 -7.87
N VAL A 32 -7.09 1.39 -7.59
CA VAL A 32 -6.32 0.16 -7.81
C VAL A 32 -6.13 -0.04 -9.31
N THR A 33 -4.89 -0.23 -9.74
CA THR A 33 -4.49 -0.38 -11.14
C THR A 33 -4.01 -1.79 -11.47
N GLY A 34 -3.55 -2.55 -10.47
CA GLY A 34 -3.12 -3.93 -10.61
C GLY A 34 -3.26 -4.70 -9.31
N PHE A 35 -3.59 -5.99 -9.39
CA PHE A 35 -3.54 -6.89 -8.25
C PHE A 35 -3.25 -8.31 -8.72
N VAL A 36 -2.16 -8.89 -8.20
CA VAL A 36 -1.73 -10.26 -8.46
C VAL A 36 -1.42 -10.92 -7.12
N THR A 37 -1.90 -12.14 -6.88
CA THR A 37 -1.57 -12.91 -5.67
C THR A 37 -1.66 -14.41 -5.96
N ASP A 38 -0.84 -15.19 -5.27
CA ASP A 38 -0.96 -16.65 -5.23
C ASP A 38 -2.05 -17.14 -4.26
N GLY A 39 -2.61 -16.24 -3.45
CA GLY A 39 -3.62 -16.51 -2.43
C GLY A 39 -3.09 -17.23 -1.18
N VAL A 40 -1.78 -17.41 -1.04
CA VAL A 40 -1.15 -18.21 0.00
C VAL A 40 0.01 -17.47 0.70
N THR A 41 0.93 -16.87 -0.05
CA THR A 41 2.19 -16.34 0.48
C THR A 41 2.62 -15.00 -0.08
N GLU A 42 2.25 -14.68 -1.33
CA GLU A 42 2.74 -13.47 -2.00
C GLU A 42 1.64 -12.80 -2.83
N GLY A 43 1.71 -11.48 -2.86
CA GLY A 43 0.84 -10.60 -3.59
C GLY A 43 1.50 -9.27 -3.88
N TRP A 44 1.02 -8.66 -4.94
CA TRP A 44 1.43 -7.37 -5.44
C TRP A 44 0.18 -6.57 -5.81
N LEU A 45 0.05 -5.37 -5.26
CA LEU A 45 -1.06 -4.47 -5.54
C LEU A 45 -0.52 -3.11 -5.95
N ASP A 46 -0.86 -2.68 -7.17
CA ASP A 46 -0.54 -1.37 -7.70
C ASP A 46 -1.76 -0.45 -7.61
N PHE A 47 -1.52 0.80 -7.24
CA PHE A 47 -2.57 1.81 -7.18
C PHE A 47 -2.06 3.23 -7.45
N GLU A 48 -2.98 4.10 -7.82
CA GLU A 48 -2.77 5.53 -8.00
C GLU A 48 -3.50 6.32 -6.90
N TYR A 49 -2.86 7.36 -6.37
CA TYR A 49 -3.45 8.28 -5.39
C TYR A 49 -2.85 9.68 -5.56
N PHE A 50 -3.68 10.72 -5.70
CA PHE A 50 -3.23 12.09 -6.00
C PHE A 50 -2.27 12.18 -7.21
N GLY A 51 -2.47 11.34 -8.23
CA GLY A 51 -1.64 11.28 -9.44
C GLY A 51 -0.25 10.65 -9.24
N GLN A 52 0.04 10.13 -8.04
CA GLN A 52 1.25 9.37 -7.73
C GLN A 52 0.94 7.87 -7.79
N ARG A 53 1.96 7.06 -8.11
CA ARG A 53 1.86 5.60 -8.18
C ARG A 53 2.54 4.94 -7.00
N PHE A 54 1.92 3.85 -6.58
CA PHE A 54 2.33 3.10 -5.41
C PHE A 54 2.14 1.61 -5.66
N SER A 55 2.97 0.83 -4.97
CA SER A 55 2.87 -0.62 -4.95
C SER A 55 2.88 -1.12 -3.52
N ILE A 56 2.14 -2.18 -3.25
CA ILE A 56 2.20 -2.95 -2.02
C ILE A 56 2.62 -4.36 -2.35
N ASN A 57 3.65 -4.87 -1.69
CA ASN A 57 4.00 -6.29 -1.75
C ASN A 57 3.95 -6.92 -0.35
N ASP A 58 3.70 -8.23 -0.27
CA ASP A 58 3.68 -8.97 1.00
C ASP A 58 4.52 -10.26 0.98
N PRO A 59 5.83 -10.20 0.72
CA PRO A 59 6.65 -11.39 0.48
C PRO A 59 6.66 -12.43 1.62
N LEU A 60 6.37 -12.02 2.87
CA LEU A 60 6.40 -12.88 4.06
C LEU A 60 5.37 -12.46 5.12
N GLY A 61 4.16 -12.07 4.72
CA GLY A 61 3.09 -11.67 5.65
C GLY A 61 3.29 -10.30 6.33
N GLU A 62 4.24 -9.53 5.83
CA GLU A 62 4.41 -8.10 6.11
C GLU A 62 4.14 -7.35 4.81
N PHE A 63 3.30 -6.33 4.85
CA PHE A 63 3.03 -5.50 3.68
C PHE A 63 3.99 -4.32 3.65
N TYR A 64 4.73 -4.19 2.56
CA TYR A 64 5.63 -3.09 2.31
C TYR A 64 5.00 -2.18 1.27
N VAL A 65 4.94 -0.88 1.55
CA VAL A 65 4.34 0.10 0.65
C VAL A 65 5.42 1.01 0.09
N PHE A 66 5.46 1.03 -1.23
CA PHE A 66 6.41 1.78 -2.02
C PHE A 66 5.70 2.91 -2.75
N ALA A 67 6.34 4.07 -2.80
CA ALA A 67 6.07 5.06 -3.84
C ALA A 67 6.99 4.76 -5.02
N GLU A 68 6.46 4.72 -6.25
CA GLU A 68 7.28 4.56 -7.46
C GLU A 68 8.24 5.74 -7.64
N ASP A 69 7.77 6.96 -7.33
CA ASP A 69 8.60 8.17 -7.29
C ASP A 69 9.25 8.34 -5.91
N GLY A 70 10.57 8.27 -5.85
CA GLY A 70 11.35 8.46 -4.62
C GLY A 70 11.21 9.86 -4.00
N GLU A 71 10.87 10.85 -4.82
CA GLU A 71 10.62 12.25 -4.42
C GLU A 71 9.13 12.53 -4.16
N CYS A 72 8.31 11.48 -4.04
CA CYS A 72 6.88 11.61 -3.76
C CYS A 72 6.63 12.56 -2.56
N PRO A 73 5.76 13.59 -2.74
CA PRO A 73 5.53 14.59 -1.72
C PRO A 73 5.10 14.01 -0.38
N ALA A 74 5.76 14.45 0.70
CA ALA A 74 5.51 13.96 2.05
C ALA A 74 4.06 14.12 2.51
N PHE A 75 3.32 15.11 1.99
CA PHE A 75 1.91 15.29 2.32
C PHE A 75 1.04 14.13 1.78
N ILE A 76 1.33 13.61 0.59
CA ILE A 76 0.61 12.48 -0.01
C ILE A 76 0.89 11.21 0.79
N LEU A 77 2.16 10.98 1.13
CA LEU A 77 2.56 9.87 2.01
C LEU A 77 1.85 9.98 3.38
N GLY A 78 1.75 11.19 3.92
CA GLY A 78 1.04 11.47 5.17
C GLY A 78 -0.46 11.14 5.10
N GLU A 79 -1.14 11.52 4.03
CA GLU A 79 -2.55 11.17 3.82
C GLU A 79 -2.75 9.66 3.72
N LEU A 80 -1.94 8.95 2.92
CA LEU A 80 -1.99 7.48 2.84
C LEU A 80 -1.79 6.82 4.21
N MET A 81 -0.83 7.32 5.00
CA MET A 81 -0.57 6.80 6.34
C MET A 81 -1.76 7.00 7.29
N LYS A 82 -2.52 8.09 7.16
CA LYS A 82 -3.76 8.26 7.95
C LYS A 82 -4.79 7.19 7.63
N HIS A 83 -4.90 6.79 6.36
CA HIS A 83 -5.80 5.71 5.95
C HIS A 83 -5.33 4.35 6.45
N PHE A 84 -4.03 4.04 6.35
CA PHE A 84 -3.49 2.78 6.86
C PHE A 84 -3.61 2.66 8.38
N ARG A 85 -3.47 3.75 9.13
CA ARG A 85 -3.69 3.75 10.60
C ARG A 85 -5.12 3.34 11.00
N LYS A 86 -6.12 3.57 10.15
CA LYS A 86 -7.50 3.11 10.41
C LYS A 86 -7.64 1.58 10.32
N LEU A 87 -6.71 0.91 9.66
CA LEU A 87 -6.65 -0.56 9.56
C LEU A 87 -5.95 -1.21 10.74
N SER A 88 -5.15 -0.47 11.49
CA SER A 88 -4.58 -0.94 12.75
C SER A 88 -5.67 -0.88 13.82
N PRO A 89 -6.05 -2.00 14.46
CA PRO A 89 -6.93 -1.91 15.62
C PRO A 89 -6.24 -1.02 16.66
N SER A 90 -7.00 -0.09 17.23
CA SER A 90 -6.57 0.69 18.39
C SER A 90 -6.04 -0.29 19.44
N ALA A 91 -4.80 -0.07 19.89
CA ALA A 91 -4.21 -0.81 21.01
C ALA A 91 -5.07 -0.70 22.28
#